data_AF-A0A1B6DWP8-F1
#
_entry.id   AF-A0A1B6DWP8-F1
#
_cell.length_a   1.000
_cell.length_b   1.000
_cell.length_c   1.000
_cell.angle_alpha   90.00
_cell.angle_beta   90.00
_cell.angle_gamma   90.00
#
_symmetry.space_group_name_H-M   'P 1'
#
loop_
_entity.id
_entity.type
_entity.pdbx_description
1 polymer ?
#
loop_
_entity_poly.entity_id
_entity_poly.type
_entity_poly.pdbx_seq_one_letter_code
_entity_poly.pdbx_strand_id
1 'polypeptide(L)'
;DLTVVSHFPKEIPQVNYTDIKLTGPMVQDIMIPLNDLVHLDMSVNYFMMIFTTIERGFENIYKQREVQALLDSKFDLVITELFLSDMFIPLADKFKAPLVMMTSSEILPYSVERLGLPDNPSYI
;
A
#
# COMPACT_ATOMS: atom_id res chain seq x y z
N ASP A 1 -0.96 1.31 21.92
CA ASP A 1 -1.57 2.35 21.06
C ASP A 1 -1.40 1.96 19.61
N LEU A 2 -2.38 2.27 18.76
CA LEU A 2 -2.41 1.93 17.34
C LEU A 2 -2.43 3.22 16.52
N THR A 3 -1.48 3.36 15.61
CA THR A 3 -1.46 4.46 14.63
C THR A 3 -1.80 3.92 13.25
N VAL A 4 -2.82 4.48 12.61
CA VAL A 4 -3.27 4.06 11.28
C VAL A 4 -3.09 5.21 10.30
N VAL A 5 -2.38 4.93 9.21
CA VAL A 5 -2.17 5.88 8.11
C VAL A 5 -3.09 5.45 6.96
N SER A 6 -4.14 6.22 6.68
CA SER A 6 -5.12 5.83 5.65
C SER A 6 -5.89 7.01 5.07
N HIS A 7 -6.58 6.78 3.95
CA HIS A 7 -7.55 7.74 3.38
C HIS A 7 -8.91 7.74 4.11
N PHE A 8 -9.13 6.80 5.04
CA PHE A 8 -10.41 6.52 5.66
C PHE A 8 -10.31 6.62 7.20
N PRO A 9 -10.09 7.82 7.75
CA PRO A 9 -10.05 8.02 9.19
C PRO A 9 -11.40 7.67 9.82
N LYS A 10 -11.40 7.22 11.08
CA LYS A 10 -12.63 6.91 11.81
C LYS A 10 -13.40 8.20 12.12
N GLU A 11 -14.73 8.15 11.97
CA GLU A 11 -15.61 9.26 12.33
C GLU A 11 -15.68 9.46 13.86
N ILE A 12 -15.60 8.36 14.61
CA ILE A 12 -15.68 8.35 16.07
C ILE A 12 -14.29 8.01 16.62
N PRO A 13 -13.64 8.96 17.34
CA PRO A 13 -12.35 8.71 17.97
C PRO A 13 -12.42 7.53 18.96
N GLN A 14 -11.39 6.69 18.95
CA GLN A 14 -11.28 5.54 19.84
C GLN A 14 -10.09 5.70 20.78
N VAL A 15 -10.20 5.14 21.98
CA VAL A 15 -9.10 5.12 22.95
C VAL A 15 -7.93 4.34 22.37
N ASN A 16 -6.71 4.87 22.53
CA ASN A 16 -5.46 4.29 22.05
C ASN A 16 -5.39 4.12 20.52
N TYR A 17 -6.10 4.95 19.77
CA TYR A 17 -6.15 4.90 18.31
C TYR A 17 -5.89 6.29 17.71
N THR A 18 -4.85 6.41 16.88
CA THR A 18 -4.43 7.64 16.22
C THR A 18 -4.57 7.49 14.72
N ASP A 19 -5.43 8.30 14.08
CA ASP A 19 -5.52 8.37 12.62
C ASP A 19 -4.59 9.43 12.06
N ILE A 20 -3.84 9.07 11.03
CA ILE A 20 -3.16 9.98 10.12
C ILE A 20 -3.89 9.90 8.78
N LYS A 21 -4.62 10.98 8.48
CA LYS A 21 -5.38 11.09 7.24
C LYS A 21 -4.44 11.38 6.08
N LEU A 22 -4.41 10.46 5.11
CA LEU A 22 -3.79 10.71 3.81
C LEU A 22 -4.69 11.62 2.98
N THR A 23 -4.05 12.62 2.37
CA THR A 23 -4.67 13.49 1.36
C THR A 23 -4.16 13.10 -0.03
N GLY A 24 -5.06 13.05 -1.01
CA GLY A 24 -4.74 12.57 -2.35
C GLY A 24 -5.96 11.99 -3.06
N PRO A 25 -5.80 11.52 -4.31
CA PRO A 25 -6.84 10.81 -5.04
C PRO A 25 -7.25 9.55 -4.27
N MET A 26 -8.56 9.36 -4.08
CA MET A 26 -9.10 8.18 -3.40
C MET A 26 -9.11 6.97 -4.33
N VAL A 27 -9.38 5.78 -3.77
CA VAL A 27 -9.50 4.54 -4.56
C VAL A 27 -10.52 4.68 -5.70
N GLN A 28 -11.57 5.47 -5.49
CA GLN A 28 -12.58 5.77 -6.51
C GLN A 28 -12.02 6.56 -7.70
N ASP A 29 -10.99 7.39 -7.47
CA ASP A 29 -10.37 8.21 -8.52
C ASP A 29 -9.42 7.40 -9.42
N ILE A 30 -9.06 6.18 -9.01
CA ILE A 30 -8.19 5.26 -9.76
C ILE A 30 -8.95 4.05 -10.35
N MET A 31 -10.27 3.96 -10.14
CA MET A 31 -11.09 2.92 -10.77
C MET A 31 -11.25 3.23 -12.26
N ILE A 32 -11.03 2.21 -13.10
CA ILE A 32 -11.27 2.30 -14.54
C ILE A 32 -12.76 1.99 -14.80
N PRO A 33 -13.54 2.91 -15.40
CA PRO A 33 -14.91 2.62 -15.79
C PRO A 33 -14.97 1.41 -16.72
N LEU A 34 -15.98 0.55 -16.56
CA LEU A 34 -16.13 -0.66 -17.37
C LEU A 34 -16.14 -0.38 -18.89
N ASN A 35 -16.71 0.75 -19.29
CA ASN A 35 -16.76 1.15 -20.69
C ASN A 35 -15.37 1.48 -21.26
N ASP A 36 -14.49 2.04 -20.43
CA ASP A 36 -13.12 2.36 -20.82
C ASP A 36 -12.23 1.11 -20.83
N LEU A 37 -12.60 0.09 -20.05
CA LEU A 37 -11.91 -1.21 -20.03
C LEU A 37 -11.97 -1.91 -21.40
N VAL A 38 -13.05 -1.73 -22.17
CA VAL A 38 -13.22 -2.33 -23.50
C VAL A 38 -12.23 -1.74 -24.52
N HIS A 39 -11.78 -0.51 -24.27
CA HIS A 39 -10.83 0.22 -25.12
C HIS A 39 -9.43 0.31 -24.49
N LEU A 40 -9.17 -0.48 -23.45
CA LEU A 40 -7.91 -0.47 -22.73
C LEU A 40 -6.78 -1.03 -23.61
N ASP A 41 -6.00 -0.12 -24.21
CA ASP A 41 -4.76 -0.48 -24.88
C ASP A 41 -3.62 -0.58 -23.85
N MET A 42 -3.30 -1.80 -23.46
CA MET A 42 -2.25 -2.15 -22.50
C MET A 42 -0.85 -2.03 -23.12
N SER A 43 -0.58 -0.89 -23.75
CA SER A 43 0.72 -0.56 -24.31
C SER A 43 1.77 -0.38 -23.21
N VAL A 44 3.04 -0.57 -23.55
CA VAL A 44 4.16 -0.30 -22.62
C VAL A 44 4.11 1.15 -22.10
N ASN A 45 3.75 2.10 -22.96
CA ASN A 45 3.62 3.51 -22.57
C ASN A 45 2.52 3.72 -21.52
N TYR A 46 1.40 3.00 -21.65
CA TYR A 46 0.32 3.04 -20.67
C TYR A 46 0.77 2.49 -19.31
N PHE A 47 1.43 1.33 -19.30
CA PHE A 47 2.01 0.77 -18.07
C PHE A 47 3.02 1.72 -17.43
N MET A 48 3.94 2.27 -18.22
CA MET A 48 4.93 3.23 -17.72
C MET A 48 4.26 4.47 -17.10
N MET A 49 3.18 4.97 -17.71
CA MET A 49 2.39 6.08 -17.16
C MET A 49 1.77 5.71 -15.81
N ILE A 50 1.14 4.53 -15.71
CA ILE A 50 0.53 4.05 -14.46
C ILE A 50 1.58 3.93 -13.36
N PHE A 51 2.68 3.22 -13.61
CA PHE A 51 3.74 3.03 -12.61
C PHE A 51 4.31 4.38 -12.15
N THR A 52 4.61 5.29 -13.08
CA THR A 52 5.10 6.64 -12.72
C THR A 52 4.08 7.40 -11.86
N THR A 53 2.79 7.26 -12.14
CA THR A 53 1.72 7.94 -11.38
C THR A 53 1.62 7.38 -9.96
N ILE A 54 1.69 6.05 -9.84
CA ILE A 54 1.67 5.34 -8.57
C ILE A 54 2.89 5.72 -7.73
N GLU A 55 4.10 5.68 -8.30
CA GLU A 55 5.34 6.08 -7.62
C GLU A 55 5.30 7.53 -7.12
N ARG A 56 4.76 8.46 -7.91
CA ARG A 56 4.58 9.85 -7.46
C ARG A 56 3.58 9.98 -6.32
N GLY A 57 2.47 9.25 -6.38
CA GLY A 57 1.50 9.20 -5.29
C GLY A 57 2.13 8.76 -3.98
N PHE A 58 2.99 7.74 -4.07
CA PHE A 58 3.76 7.20 -2.96
C PHE A 58 4.79 8.18 -2.40
N GLU A 59 5.58 8.84 -3.27
CA GLU A 59 6.52 9.87 -2.84
C GLU A 59 5.80 11.01 -2.11
N ASN A 60 4.61 11.40 -2.58
CA ASN A 60 3.81 12.43 -1.94
C ASN A 60 3.32 12.03 -0.54
N ILE A 61 2.96 10.75 -0.32
CA ILE A 61 2.62 10.24 1.02
C ILE A 61 3.81 10.41 1.96
N TYR A 62 5.01 10.00 1.54
CA TYR A 62 6.21 10.17 2.35
C TYR A 62 6.55 11.64 2.61
N LYS A 63 6.23 12.57 1.71
CA LYS A 63 6.46 14.01 1.92
C LYS A 63 5.50 14.65 2.94
N GLN A 64 4.39 13.99 3.32
CA GLN A 64 3.47 14.53 4.32
C GLN A 64 4.16 14.62 5.68
N ARG A 65 3.95 15.74 6.36
CA ARG A 65 4.64 16.05 7.62
C ARG A 65 4.28 15.05 8.72
N GLU A 66 3.04 14.60 8.73
CA GLU A 66 2.49 13.64 9.66
C GLU A 66 3.18 12.28 9.50
N VAL A 67 3.40 11.85 8.26
CA VAL A 67 4.12 10.61 7.94
C VAL A 67 5.61 10.73 8.29
N GLN A 68 6.24 11.87 8.00
CA GLN A 68 7.63 12.13 8.41
C GLN A 68 7.79 12.12 9.93
N ALA A 69 6.83 12.67 10.68
CA ALA A 69 6.85 12.65 12.15
C ALA A 69 6.81 11.23 12.73
N LEU A 70 6.24 10.26 12.00
CA LEU A 70 6.28 8.85 12.42
C LEU A 70 7.69 8.28 12.44
N LEU A 71 8.60 8.80 11.60
CA LEU A 71 9.95 8.26 11.47
C LEU A 71 10.80 8.41 12.73
N ASP A 72 10.41 9.31 13.64
CA ASP A 72 11.04 9.49 14.96
C ASP A 72 10.28 8.75 16.08
N SER A 73 9.16 8.11 15.75
CA SER A 73 8.37 7.30 16.67
C SER A 73 8.91 5.88 16.79
N LYS A 74 8.47 5.17 17.83
CA LYS A 74 8.77 3.75 18.05
C LYS A 74 7.51 2.93 17.86
N PHE A 75 7.64 1.85 17.11
CA PHE A 75 6.60 0.85 16.91
C PHE A 75 7.17 -0.53 17.24
N ASP A 76 6.33 -1.39 17.76
CA ASP A 76 6.65 -2.80 18.06
C ASP A 76 6.13 -3.75 16.97
N LEU A 77 5.33 -3.24 16.03
CA LEU A 77 4.78 -3.98 14.90
C LEU A 77 4.47 -3.03 13.74
N VAL A 78 4.76 -3.46 12.51
CA VAL A 78 4.28 -2.80 11.29
C VAL A 78 3.34 -3.73 10.55
N ILE A 79 2.15 -3.22 10.21
CA ILE A 79 1.17 -3.91 9.38
C ILE A 79 1.00 -3.09 8.10
N THR A 80 1.17 -3.73 6.95
CA THR A 80 1.01 -3.03 5.66
C THR A 80 0.41 -3.94 4.60
N GLU A 81 -0.17 -3.33 3.57
CA GLU A 81 -0.67 -4.04 2.41
C GLU A 81 0.47 -4.27 1.40
N LEU A 82 0.51 -5.48 0.83
CA LEU A 82 1.32 -5.82 -0.32
C LEU A 82 0.43 -5.80 -1.56
N PHE A 83 0.47 -4.67 -2.28
CA PHE A 83 -0.25 -4.47 -3.53
C PHE A 83 0.61 -3.68 -4.51
N LEU A 84 0.98 -4.32 -5.62
CA LEU A 84 1.80 -3.79 -6.72
C LEU A 84 3.25 -3.39 -6.38
N SER A 85 3.53 -2.90 -5.16
CA SER A 85 4.86 -2.42 -4.76
C SER A 85 5.18 -2.71 -3.30
N ASP A 86 6.46 -2.62 -2.96
CA ASP A 86 7.01 -2.83 -1.62
C ASP A 86 7.14 -1.53 -0.80
N MET A 87 6.50 -0.46 -1.23
CA MET A 87 6.84 0.89 -0.82
C MET A 87 6.89 1.13 0.70
N PHE A 88 6.02 0.46 1.48
CA PHE A 88 5.88 0.66 2.92
C PHE A 88 6.68 -0.37 3.75
N ILE A 89 7.21 -1.41 3.10
CA ILE A 89 8.00 -2.46 3.75
C ILE A 89 9.27 -1.91 4.44
N PRO A 90 10.00 -0.94 3.86
CA PRO A 90 11.16 -0.33 4.52
C PRO A 90 10.84 0.33 5.88
N LEU A 91 9.58 0.66 6.17
CA LEU A 91 9.20 1.21 7.48
C LEU A 91 9.43 0.21 8.61
N ALA A 92 9.24 -1.09 8.37
CA ALA A 92 9.52 -2.12 9.36
C ALA A 92 11.02 -2.14 9.74
N ASP A 93 11.90 -2.01 8.75
CA ASP A 93 13.35 -1.90 9.02
C ASP A 93 13.70 -0.58 9.73
N LYS A 94 13.08 0.53 9.32
CA LYS A 94 13.27 1.84 9.97
C LYS A 94 12.90 1.80 11.45
N PHE A 95 11.79 1.14 11.80
CA PHE A 95 11.32 1.02 13.18
C PHE A 95 11.94 -0.14 13.95
N LYS A 96 12.70 -1.01 13.27
CA LYS A 96 13.26 -2.26 13.84
C LYS A 96 12.17 -3.13 14.47
N ALA A 97 11.03 -3.22 13.78
CA ALA A 97 9.85 -3.95 14.22
C ALA A 97 9.53 -5.11 13.26
N PRO A 98 8.92 -6.21 13.75
CA PRO A 98 8.35 -7.24 12.89
C PRO A 98 7.34 -6.66 11.88
N LEU A 99 7.26 -7.31 10.72
CA LEU A 99 6.37 -6.94 9.63
C LEU A 99 5.27 -8.00 9.44
N VAL A 100 4.02 -7.56 9.37
CA VAL A 100 2.88 -8.35 8.90
C VAL A 100 2.39 -7.74 7.60
N MET A 101 2.39 -8.54 6.53
CA MET A 101 1.86 -8.15 5.23
C MET A 101 0.48 -8.76 5.03
N MET A 102 -0.42 -8.01 4.41
CA MET A 102 -1.74 -8.47 4.00
C MET A 102 -1.96 -8.11 2.54
N THR A 103 -2.88 -8.77 1.86
CA THR A 103 -3.30 -8.38 0.51
C THR A 103 -4.82 -8.46 0.42
N SER A 104 -5.43 -7.50 -0.29
CA SER A 104 -6.87 -7.47 -0.55
C SER A 104 -7.25 -8.10 -1.89
N SER A 105 -6.26 -8.50 -2.70
CA SER A 105 -6.44 -9.10 -4.02
C SER A 105 -5.88 -10.52 -4.09
N GLU A 106 -6.01 -11.14 -5.27
CA GLU A 106 -5.20 -12.30 -5.63
C GLU A 106 -3.71 -11.99 -5.44
N ILE A 107 -2.96 -13.00 -5.01
CA ILE A 107 -1.54 -12.85 -4.75
C ILE A 107 -0.80 -12.80 -6.08
N LEU A 108 -0.09 -11.69 -6.29
CA LEU A 108 0.68 -11.50 -7.50
C LEU A 108 1.83 -12.53 -7.55
N PRO A 109 2.20 -13.06 -8.73
CA PRO A 109 3.17 -14.15 -8.81
C PRO A 109 4.53 -13.85 -8.15
N TYR A 110 4.94 -12.59 -8.09
CA TYR A 110 6.21 -12.20 -7.46
C TYR A 110 6.14 -12.16 -5.92
N SER A 111 4.95 -12.18 -5.31
CA SER A 111 4.75 -12.07 -3.86
C SER A 111 4.35 -13.38 -3.18
N VAL A 112 4.16 -14.47 -3.93
CA VAL A 112 3.72 -15.78 -3.43
C VAL A 112 4.61 -16.32 -2.31
N GLU A 113 5.93 -16.28 -2.49
CA GLU A 113 6.89 -16.75 -1.48
C GLU A 113 6.83 -15.91 -0.20
N ARG A 114 6.59 -14.60 -0.34
CA ARG A 114 6.58 -13.64 0.77
C ARG A 114 5.34 -13.75 1.64
N LEU A 115 4.26 -14.30 1.08
CA LEU A 115 3.00 -14.56 1.77
C LEU A 115 2.86 -16.03 2.18
N GLY A 116 3.93 -16.82 2.09
CA GLY A 116 3.95 -18.21 2.56
C GLY A 116 3.17 -19.17 1.67
N LEU A 117 3.01 -18.84 0.38
CA LEU A 117 2.44 -19.71 -0.65
C LEU A 117 3.54 -20.16 -1.62
N PRO A 118 4.38 -21.14 -1.25
CA PRO A 118 5.39 -21.66 -2.17
C PRO A 118 4.72 -22.32 -3.38
N ASP A 119 5.21 -22.01 -4.57
CA ASP A 119 4.70 -22.56 -5.82
C ASP A 119 4.99 -24.07 -5.86
N ASN A 120 3.94 -24.90 -5.91
CA ASN A 120 4.08 -26.35 -5.92
C ASN A 120 4.12 -26.85 -7.38
N PRO A 121 5.26 -27.34 -7.88
CA PRO A 121 5.40 -27.78 -9.27
C PRO A 121 4.58 -29.05 -9.59
N SER A 122 3.90 -29.66 -8.61
CA SER A 122 3.05 -30.83 -8.82
C SER A 122 1.63 -30.49 -9.34
N TYR A 123 1.28 -29.21 -9.48
CA TYR A 123 -0.07 -28.75 -9.84
C TYR A 123 -0.15 -28.03 -11.21
N ILE A 124 0.83 -28.25 -12.09
CA ILE A 124 0.86 -27.71 -13.47
C ILE A 124 0.71 -28.81 -14.51
#